data_AF-A0A954SKV4-F1
#
_entry.id   AF-A0A954SKV4-F1
#
_cell.length_a   1.000
_cell.length_b   1.000
_cell.length_c   1.000
_cell.angle_alpha   90.00
_cell.angle_beta   90.00
_cell.angle_gamma   90.00
#
_symmetry.space_group_name_H-M   'P 1'
#
loop_
_entity.id
_entity.type
_entity.pdbx_description
1 polymer ?
#
loop_
_entity_poly.entity_id
_entity_poly.type
_entity_poly.pdbx_seq_one_letter_code
_entity_poly.pdbx_strand_id
1 'polypeptide(L)'
;MTSPTDPSSRRINSVLASMCLLAGVAGFIALVVAQSGGSVGGLRRWIMLAPMVWGGGSIGLSMFGVHLLWTTEHRRTSWRPEVPGRRFESVVFYTRQECHLCDEAHALLLEYQDWLPEIVDVDIDDDPELQQQFGTVVPVIECDGKIRFRGRVSEILLRRLLEGTTPRDRRRGCGSGKCKGGKCKSGKCGNGKCGSGQCGSC
;
A
#
# COMPACT_ATOMS: atom_id res chain seq x y z
N MET A 1 21.55 10.73 10.73
CA MET A 1 21.49 11.38 9.39
C MET A 1 21.80 10.34 8.32
N THR A 2 20.81 9.54 7.96
CA THR A 2 20.68 8.86 6.65
C THR A 2 19.17 8.74 6.45
N SER A 3 18.65 9.41 5.42
CA SER A 3 17.21 9.47 5.15
C SER A 3 16.73 8.09 4.65
N PRO A 4 15.76 7.41 5.29
CA PRO A 4 15.42 6.02 4.99
C PRO A 4 14.40 5.85 3.84
N THR A 5 14.36 6.76 2.88
CA THR A 5 13.38 6.72 1.77
C THR A 5 14.05 6.62 0.40
N ASP A 6 14.90 5.62 0.20
CA ASP A 6 15.36 5.24 -1.14
C ASP A 6 14.70 3.92 -1.58
N PRO A 7 13.89 3.89 -2.66
CA PRO A 7 13.35 2.65 -3.22
C PRO A 7 14.43 1.64 -3.65
N SER A 8 15.66 2.08 -3.96
CA SER A 8 16.78 1.20 -4.30
C SER A 8 17.25 0.37 -3.10
N SER A 9 17.51 1.01 -1.96
CA SER A 9 17.91 0.34 -0.72
C SER A 9 16.90 -0.70 -0.24
N ARG A 10 15.60 -0.45 -0.47
CA ARG A 10 14.52 -1.39 -0.11
C ARG A 10 14.51 -2.63 -0.99
N ARG A 11 14.68 -2.49 -2.31
CA ARG A 11 14.85 -3.63 -3.21
C ARG A 11 16.05 -4.47 -2.79
N ILE A 12 17.18 -3.83 -2.49
CA ILE A 12 18.41 -4.52 -2.06
C ILE A 12 18.17 -5.33 -0.78
N ASN A 13 17.48 -4.77 0.23
CA ASN A 13 17.20 -5.50 1.48
C ASN A 13 16.25 -6.70 1.28
N SER A 14 15.22 -6.56 0.43
CA SER A 14 14.30 -7.67 0.10
C SER A 14 14.98 -8.79 -0.71
N VAL A 15 15.88 -8.43 -1.62
CA VAL A 15 16.70 -9.38 -2.39
C VAL A 15 17.67 -10.10 -1.46
N LEU A 16 18.35 -9.37 -0.56
CA LEU A 16 19.25 -9.95 0.45
C LEU A 16 18.51 -10.91 1.39
N ALA A 17 17.32 -10.53 1.89
CA ALA A 17 16.51 -11.39 2.75
C ALA A 17 16.10 -12.69 2.04
N SER A 18 15.67 -12.58 0.77
CA SER A 18 15.31 -13.73 -0.07
C SER A 18 16.52 -14.64 -0.34
N MET A 19 17.68 -14.06 -0.63
CA MET A 19 18.93 -14.80 -0.81
C MET A 19 19.35 -15.53 0.47
N CYS A 20 19.25 -14.89 1.64
CA CYS A 20 19.54 -15.53 2.93
C CYS A 20 18.59 -16.69 3.21
N LEU A 21 17.29 -16.52 2.95
CA LEU A 21 16.28 -17.56 3.14
C LEU A 21 16.53 -18.76 2.21
N LEU A 22 16.78 -18.52 0.92
CA LEU A 22 17.08 -19.57 -0.05
C LEU A 22 18.38 -20.32 0.29
N ALA A 23 19.43 -19.60 0.71
CA ALA A 23 20.69 -20.21 1.13
C ALA A 23 20.52 -21.07 2.40
N GLY A 24 19.73 -20.61 3.37
CA GLY A 24 19.41 -21.36 4.58
C GLY A 24 18.64 -22.65 4.29
N VAL A 25 17.61 -22.56 3.45
CA VAL A 25 16.80 -23.71 3.02
C VAL A 25 17.63 -24.71 2.21
N ALA A 26 18.44 -24.25 1.25
CA ALA A 26 19.32 -25.11 0.47
C ALA A 26 20.36 -25.84 1.34
N GLY A 27 20.93 -25.17 2.35
CA GLY A 27 21.83 -25.78 3.32
C GLY A 27 21.15 -26.85 4.18
N PHE A 28 19.92 -26.59 4.64
CA PHE A 28 19.13 -27.58 5.38
C PHE A 28 18.80 -28.81 4.53
N ILE A 29 18.40 -28.61 3.27
CA ILE A 29 18.14 -29.69 2.31
C ILE A 29 19.40 -30.51 2.07
N ALA A 30 20.56 -29.88 1.85
CA ALA A 30 21.83 -30.59 1.63
C ALA A 30 22.21 -31.47 2.83
N LEU A 31 21.94 -31.01 4.07
CA LEU A 31 22.18 -31.78 5.29
C LEU A 31 21.23 -32.97 5.42
N VAL A 32 19.95 -32.80 5.10
CA VAL A 32 18.96 -33.90 5.09
C VAL A 32 19.34 -34.95 4.05
N VAL A 33 19.70 -34.54 2.84
CA VAL A 33 20.14 -35.44 1.75
C VAL A 33 21.42 -36.18 2.13
N ALA A 34 22.36 -35.54 2.84
CA ALA A 34 23.57 -36.20 3.33
C ALA A 34 23.28 -37.33 4.33
N GLN A 35 22.26 -37.16 5.18
CA GLN A 35 21.84 -38.16 6.17
C GLN A 35 21.05 -39.32 5.57
N SER A 36 20.26 -39.09 4.52
CA SER A 36 19.47 -40.13 3.84
C SER A 36 20.30 -40.99 2.88
N GLY A 37 21.63 -40.86 2.87
CA GLY A 37 22.52 -41.61 1.97
C GLY A 37 22.61 -41.03 0.55
N GLY A 38 22.12 -39.82 0.32
CA GLY A 38 22.23 -39.14 -0.96
C GLY A 38 23.66 -38.68 -1.27
N SER A 39 24.00 -38.61 -2.56
CA SER A 39 25.32 -38.18 -3.02
C SER A 39 25.44 -36.66 -3.05
N VAL A 40 25.87 -36.06 -1.94
CA VAL A 40 26.33 -34.65 -1.87
C VAL A 40 27.84 -34.56 -2.12
N GLY A 41 28.31 -35.13 -3.24
CA GLY A 41 29.68 -35.00 -3.76
C GLY A 41 30.81 -34.99 -2.71
N GLY A 42 31.81 -34.13 -2.90
CA GLY A 42 32.93 -33.96 -1.97
C GLY A 42 32.58 -33.26 -0.65
N LEU A 43 31.39 -32.66 -0.55
CA LEU A 43 30.94 -31.90 0.62
C LEU A 43 30.43 -32.81 1.75
N ARG A 44 30.09 -34.06 1.43
CA ARG A 44 29.60 -35.09 2.36
C ARG A 44 30.49 -35.31 3.58
N ARG A 45 31.83 -35.30 3.39
CA ARG A 45 32.81 -35.52 4.47
C ARG A 45 32.83 -34.37 5.49
N TRP A 46 32.58 -33.14 5.04
CA TRP A 46 32.56 -31.95 5.89
C TRP A 46 31.25 -31.82 6.68
N ILE A 47 30.11 -32.15 6.06
CA ILE A 47 28.78 -32.09 6.69
C ILE A 47 28.66 -33.11 7.83
N MET A 48 29.21 -34.32 7.66
CA MET A 48 29.17 -35.37 8.69
C MET A 48 30.13 -35.13 9.87
N LEU A 49 31.13 -34.25 9.73
CA LEU A 49 32.09 -33.98 10.81
C LEU A 49 31.48 -33.16 11.95
N ALA A 50 30.45 -32.35 11.66
CA ALA A 50 29.78 -31.50 12.63
C ALA A 50 28.31 -31.23 12.23
N PRO A 51 27.43 -32.24 12.22
CA PRO A 51 26.05 -32.11 11.74
C PRO A 51 25.22 -31.10 12.55
N MET A 52 25.49 -30.95 13.84
CA MET A 52 24.83 -29.96 14.69
C MET A 52 25.20 -28.52 14.35
N VAL A 53 26.45 -28.26 13.93
CA VAL A 53 26.93 -26.91 13.57
C VAL A 53 26.32 -26.48 12.24
N TRP A 54 26.31 -27.36 11.25
CA TRP A 54 25.71 -27.09 9.94
C TRP A 54 24.19 -27.00 10.02
N GLY A 55 23.53 -27.89 10.77
CA GLY A 55 22.08 -27.84 10.97
C GLY A 55 21.65 -26.57 11.70
N GLY A 56 22.33 -26.22 12.80
CA GLY A 56 22.07 -24.99 13.56
C GLY A 56 22.30 -23.73 12.72
N GLY A 57 23.38 -23.69 11.92
CA GLY A 57 23.68 -22.57 11.02
C GLY A 57 22.60 -22.36 9.94
N SER A 58 22.14 -23.44 9.29
CA SER A 58 21.07 -23.36 8.28
C SER A 58 19.72 -22.95 8.86
N ILE A 59 19.37 -23.46 10.04
CA ILE A 59 18.14 -23.07 10.75
C ILE A 59 18.23 -21.61 11.19
N GLY A 60 19.37 -21.18 11.75
CA GLY A 60 19.61 -19.80 12.15
C GLY A 60 19.54 -18.82 10.97
N LEU A 61 20.16 -19.17 9.83
CA LEU A 61 20.11 -18.35 8.62
C LEU A 61 18.70 -18.27 8.02
N SER A 62 17.94 -19.37 8.05
CA SER A 62 16.55 -19.40 7.59
C SER A 62 15.64 -18.59 8.51
N MET A 63 15.77 -18.73 9.83
CA MET A 63 15.02 -17.96 10.82
C MET A 63 15.37 -16.47 10.76
N PHE A 64 16.64 -16.13 10.58
CA PHE A 64 17.09 -14.75 10.38
C PHE A 64 16.56 -14.20 9.06
N GLY A 65 16.60 -14.97 7.98
CA GLY A 65 16.00 -14.62 6.69
C GLY A 65 14.50 -14.36 6.79
N VAL A 66 13.75 -15.25 7.45
CA VAL A 66 12.31 -15.08 7.73
C VAL A 66 12.05 -13.86 8.63
N HIS A 67 12.86 -13.65 9.67
CA HIS A 67 12.74 -12.49 10.55
C HIS A 67 13.02 -11.17 9.81
N LEU A 68 14.02 -11.16 8.92
CA LEU A 68 14.36 -10.03 8.08
C LEU A 68 13.26 -9.78 7.04
N LEU A 69 12.72 -10.84 6.41
CA LEU A 69 11.57 -10.74 5.53
C LEU A 69 10.37 -10.13 6.28
N TRP A 70 10.02 -10.68 7.45
CA TRP A 70 8.88 -10.22 8.24
C TRP A 70 9.01 -8.76 8.69
N THR A 71 10.23 -8.31 9.05
CA THR A 71 10.49 -6.90 9.39
C THR A 71 10.49 -5.98 8.16
N THR A 72 10.90 -6.47 6.99
CA THR A 72 10.87 -5.68 5.74
C THR A 72 9.49 -5.63 5.09
N GLU A 73 8.66 -6.65 5.29
CA GLU A 73 7.42 -6.86 4.54
C GLU A 73 6.19 -6.27 5.24
N HIS A 74 6.35 -5.72 6.45
CA HIS A 74 5.31 -4.90 7.07
C HIS A 74 5.24 -3.52 6.40
N ARG A 75 4.77 -3.47 5.15
CA ARG A 75 4.06 -2.30 4.61
C ARG A 75 2.74 -2.12 5.36
N ARG A 76 2.83 -1.73 6.63
CA ARG A 76 1.87 -0.75 7.13
C ARG A 76 2.47 0.58 6.75
N THR A 77 1.82 1.30 5.84
CA THR A 77 2.01 2.73 5.73
C THR A 77 1.83 3.28 7.15
N SER A 78 2.94 3.60 7.83
CA SER A 78 2.90 4.16 9.18
C SER A 78 2.32 5.58 9.19
N TRP A 79 2.13 6.12 7.99
CA TRP A 79 1.43 7.35 7.74
C TRP A 79 -0.03 7.22 8.19
N ARG A 80 -0.35 7.95 9.24
CA ARG A 80 -1.71 8.24 9.69
C ARG A 80 -1.87 9.76 9.65
N PRO A 81 -2.80 10.32 8.86
CA PRO A 81 -3.09 11.75 8.94
C PRO A 81 -3.69 12.07 10.31
N GLU A 82 -3.45 13.31 10.72
CA GLU A 82 -3.86 13.85 12.02
C GLU A 82 -5.38 13.84 12.24
N VAL A 83 -6.16 13.84 11.14
CA VAL A 83 -7.62 13.78 11.20
C VAL A 83 -8.15 12.58 10.39
N PRO A 84 -8.92 11.66 11.01
CA PRO A 84 -9.54 10.55 10.32
C PRO A 84 -10.68 10.99 9.41
N GLY A 85 -10.86 10.30 8.27
CA GLY A 85 -12.00 10.50 7.38
C GLY A 85 -11.63 10.43 5.89
N ARG A 86 -12.64 10.14 5.06
CA ARG A 86 -12.52 10.12 3.59
C ARG A 86 -12.20 11.53 3.07
N ARG A 87 -11.17 11.63 2.22
CA ARG A 87 -10.72 12.91 1.64
C ARG A 87 -11.43 13.25 0.33
N PHE A 88 -11.82 12.24 -0.43
CA PHE A 88 -12.50 12.37 -1.73
C PHE A 88 -13.85 11.66 -1.73
N GLU A 89 -14.74 12.06 -2.64
CA GLU A 89 -16.06 11.45 -2.88
C GLU A 89 -15.98 10.34 -3.91
N SER A 90 -15.16 10.53 -4.96
CA SER A 90 -14.89 9.51 -5.98
C SER A 90 -13.42 9.50 -6.39
N VAL A 91 -12.91 8.31 -6.69
CA VAL A 91 -11.58 8.12 -7.29
C VAL A 91 -11.74 7.18 -8.49
N VAL A 92 -11.27 7.63 -9.65
CA VAL A 92 -11.22 6.83 -10.88
C VAL A 92 -9.77 6.62 -11.25
N PHE A 93 -9.40 5.36 -11.48
CA PHE A 93 -8.07 4.93 -11.89
C PHE A 93 -8.13 4.46 -13.33
N TYR A 94 -7.59 5.26 -14.24
CA TYR A 94 -7.44 4.89 -15.64
C TYR A 94 -6.16 4.08 -15.79
N THR A 95 -6.32 2.84 -16.21
CA THR A 95 -5.27 1.83 -16.33
C THR A 95 -5.24 1.23 -17.74
N ARG A 96 -4.24 0.41 -18.01
CA ARG A 96 -4.09 -0.38 -19.23
C ARG A 96 -3.49 -1.75 -18.90
N GLN A 97 -3.87 -2.77 -19.66
CA GLN A 97 -3.20 -4.08 -19.64
C GLN A 97 -1.68 -3.98 -19.93
N GLU A 98 -0.90 -4.88 -19.35
CA GLU A 98 0.55 -5.02 -19.61
C GLU A 98 1.39 -3.76 -19.32
N CYS A 99 1.04 -2.99 -18.27
CA CYS A 99 1.78 -1.79 -17.90
C CYS A 99 2.33 -1.84 -16.47
N HIS A 100 3.64 -2.02 -16.33
CA HIS A 100 4.32 -2.01 -15.03
C HIS A 100 4.09 -0.74 -14.20
N LEU A 101 3.93 0.42 -14.83
CA LEU A 101 3.63 1.66 -14.09
C LEU A 101 2.23 1.64 -13.49
N CYS A 102 1.27 0.97 -14.14
CA CYS A 102 -0.08 0.79 -13.63
C CYS A 102 -0.08 -0.15 -12.43
N ASP A 103 0.69 -1.25 -12.49
CA ASP A 103 0.84 -2.18 -11.37
C ASP A 103 1.41 -1.47 -10.12
N GLU A 104 2.46 -0.66 -10.31
CA GLU A 104 3.06 0.13 -9.22
C GLU A 104 2.06 1.12 -8.61
N ALA A 105 1.27 1.80 -9.46
CA ALA A 105 0.25 2.75 -9.02
C ALA A 105 -0.91 2.06 -8.29
N HIS A 106 -1.37 0.91 -8.80
CA HIS A 106 -2.45 0.12 -8.21
C HIS A 106 -2.04 -0.42 -6.84
N ALA A 107 -0.83 -0.98 -6.71
CA ALA A 107 -0.28 -1.42 -5.43
C ALA A 107 -0.20 -0.26 -4.42
N LEU A 108 0.22 0.92 -4.87
CA LEU A 108 0.23 2.11 -4.03
C LEU A 108 -1.19 2.52 -3.61
N LEU A 109 -2.18 2.52 -4.50
CA LEU A 109 -3.54 2.89 -4.14
C LEU A 109 -4.16 1.93 -3.11
N LEU A 110 -3.92 0.63 -3.25
CA LEU A 110 -4.33 -0.41 -2.29
C LEU A 110 -3.76 -0.15 -0.89
N GLU A 111 -2.52 0.31 -0.77
CA GLU A 111 -1.91 0.65 0.53
C GLU A 111 -2.57 1.85 1.24
N TYR A 112 -3.29 2.68 0.49
CA TYR A 112 -3.99 3.87 1.00
C TYR A 112 -5.51 3.73 0.91
N GLN A 113 -6.03 2.53 0.60
CA GLN A 113 -7.47 2.27 0.46
C GLN A 113 -8.29 2.70 1.68
N ASP A 114 -7.70 2.62 2.88
CA ASP A 114 -8.36 3.01 4.14
C ASP A 114 -8.69 4.52 4.20
N TRP A 115 -7.99 5.33 3.40
CA TRP A 115 -8.09 6.80 3.37
C TRP A 115 -8.78 7.33 2.11
N LEU A 116 -8.90 6.48 1.09
CA LEU A 116 -9.52 6.78 -0.20
C LEU A 116 -10.96 6.23 -0.21
N PRO A 117 -11.86 6.78 -1.04
CA PRO A 117 -13.11 6.12 -1.37
C PRO A 117 -12.85 4.86 -2.21
N GLU A 118 -13.92 4.13 -2.53
CA GLU A 118 -13.87 3.05 -3.52
C GLU A 118 -13.23 3.54 -4.82
N ILE A 119 -12.22 2.80 -5.27
CA ILE A 119 -11.47 3.11 -6.49
C ILE A 119 -12.17 2.40 -7.64
N VAL A 120 -12.52 3.16 -8.67
CA VAL A 120 -13.11 2.61 -9.89
C VAL A 120 -12.01 2.47 -10.92
N ASP A 121 -11.64 1.22 -11.22
CA ASP A 121 -10.67 0.91 -12.27
C ASP A 121 -11.36 0.96 -13.64
N VAL A 122 -10.79 1.73 -14.56
CA VAL A 122 -11.27 1.90 -15.94
C VAL A 122 -10.12 1.56 -16.88
N ASP A 123 -10.29 0.52 -17.70
CA ASP A 123 -9.34 0.22 -18.76
C ASP A 123 -9.54 1.24 -19.88
N ILE A 124 -8.46 1.97 -20.21
CA ILE A 124 -8.52 2.95 -21.29
C ILE A 124 -8.63 2.26 -22.65
N ASP A 125 -8.28 0.98 -22.79
CA ASP A 125 -8.31 0.29 -24.08
C ASP A 125 -9.72 -0.13 -24.52
N ASP A 126 -10.68 -0.12 -23.60
CA ASP A 126 -12.10 -0.37 -23.89
C ASP A 126 -12.80 0.85 -24.55
N ASP A 127 -12.21 2.05 -24.44
CA ASP A 127 -12.79 3.28 -24.98
C ASP A 127 -11.80 4.04 -25.87
N PRO A 128 -12.08 4.17 -27.19
CA PRO A 128 -11.20 4.87 -28.12
C PRO A 128 -11.02 6.36 -27.81
N GLU A 129 -11.97 7.02 -27.13
CA GLU A 129 -11.83 8.42 -26.71
C GLU A 129 -10.81 8.54 -25.57
N LEU A 130 -10.87 7.63 -24.60
CA LEU A 130 -9.91 7.57 -23.49
C LEU A 130 -8.50 7.19 -23.98
N GLN A 131 -8.39 6.29 -24.96
CA GLN A 131 -7.10 5.98 -25.60
C GLN A 131 -6.47 7.22 -26.25
N GLN A 132 -7.24 8.03 -26.97
CA GLN A 132 -6.71 9.25 -27.59
C GLN A 132 -6.28 10.27 -26.53
N GLN A 133 -7.03 10.37 -25.43
CA GLN A 133 -6.76 11.37 -24.39
C GLN A 133 -5.60 10.99 -23.47
N PHE A 134 -5.53 9.72 -23.05
CA PHE A 134 -4.63 9.26 -22.00
C PHE A 134 -3.61 8.21 -22.44
N GLY A 135 -3.66 7.71 -23.68
CA GLY A 135 -2.87 6.57 -24.15
C GLY A 135 -1.34 6.71 -24.03
N THR A 136 -0.81 7.92 -23.83
CA THR A 136 0.63 8.19 -23.62
C THR A 136 1.02 8.52 -22.17
N VAL A 137 0.04 8.71 -21.27
CA VAL A 137 0.25 9.22 -19.91
C VAL A 137 -0.40 8.36 -18.82
N VAL A 138 -0.73 7.11 -19.14
CA VAL A 138 -1.22 6.11 -18.19
C VAL A 138 -0.09 5.74 -17.19
N PRO A 139 -0.38 5.52 -15.90
CA PRO A 139 -1.68 5.61 -15.23
C PRO A 139 -2.15 7.04 -14.94
N VAL A 140 -3.47 7.24 -14.96
CA VAL A 140 -4.10 8.52 -14.61
C VAL A 140 -5.04 8.31 -13.43
N ILE A 141 -4.90 9.13 -12.39
CA ILE A 141 -5.81 9.13 -11.24
C ILE A 141 -6.62 10.41 -11.25
N GLU A 142 -7.93 10.24 -11.26
CA GLU A 142 -8.91 11.30 -11.12
C GLU A 142 -9.55 11.25 -9.74
N CYS A 143 -9.62 12.39 -9.06
CA CYS A 143 -10.28 12.51 -7.77
C CYS A 143 -11.30 13.65 -7.82
N ASP A 144 -12.57 13.35 -7.51
CA ASP A 144 -13.69 14.30 -7.58
C ASP A 144 -13.81 14.99 -8.95
N GLY A 145 -13.66 14.25 -10.06
CA GLY A 145 -13.77 14.82 -11.41
C GLY A 145 -12.53 15.60 -11.88
N LYS A 146 -11.44 15.60 -11.10
CA LYS A 146 -10.20 16.33 -11.43
C LYS A 146 -9.01 15.38 -11.46
N ILE A 147 -8.30 15.37 -12.57
CA ILE A 147 -7.05 14.61 -12.73
C ILE A 147 -6.00 15.14 -11.75
N ARG A 148 -5.57 14.31 -10.80
CA ARG A 148 -4.54 14.65 -9.80
C ARG A 148 -3.18 14.09 -10.18
N PHE A 149 -3.15 12.94 -10.84
CA PHE A 149 -1.92 12.26 -11.24
C PHE A 149 -1.99 11.85 -12.71
N ARG A 150 -0.84 11.95 -13.38
CA ARG A 150 -0.61 11.46 -14.75
C ARG A 150 0.76 10.78 -14.78
N GLY A 151 0.84 9.58 -15.34
CA GLY A 151 2.05 8.77 -15.38
C GLY A 151 2.47 8.29 -13.99
N ARG A 152 3.69 8.62 -13.56
CA ARG A 152 4.25 8.09 -12.30
C ARG A 152 3.53 8.67 -11.08
N VAL A 153 2.86 7.81 -10.33
CA VAL A 153 2.22 8.16 -9.05
C VAL A 153 3.28 8.09 -7.93
N SER A 154 3.57 9.23 -7.32
CA SER A 154 4.51 9.30 -6.19
C SER A 154 3.75 9.24 -4.87
N GLU A 155 4.16 8.32 -3.99
CA GLU A 155 3.66 8.21 -2.62
C GLU A 155 3.72 9.55 -1.85
N ILE A 156 4.80 10.31 -2.02
CA ILE A 156 4.99 11.60 -1.33
C ILE A 156 3.93 12.61 -1.78
N LEU A 157 3.64 12.65 -3.08
CA LEU A 157 2.62 13.56 -3.62
C LEU A 157 1.21 13.11 -3.22
N LEU A 158 0.94 11.80 -3.19
CA LEU A 158 -0.32 11.27 -2.70
C LEU A 158 -0.56 11.64 -1.23
N ARG A 159 0.46 11.46 -0.37
CA ARG A 159 0.39 11.89 1.04
C ARG A 159 0.12 13.38 1.19
N ARG A 160 0.89 14.23 0.48
CA ARG A 160 0.68 15.68 0.49
C ARG A 160 -0.71 16.06 0.02
N LEU A 161 -1.24 15.36 -0.99
CA LEU A 161 -2.59 15.55 -1.48
C LEU A 161 -3.60 15.23 -0.38
N LEU A 162 -3.47 14.09 0.30
CA LEU A 162 -4.37 13.68 1.37
C LEU A 162 -4.29 14.63 2.59
N GLU A 163 -3.10 15.10 2.96
CA GLU A 163 -2.89 16.07 4.05
C GLU A 163 -3.49 17.44 3.71
N GLY A 164 -3.26 17.93 2.48
CA GLY A 164 -3.75 19.23 2.02
C GLY A 164 -5.25 19.27 1.72
N THR A 165 -5.89 18.11 1.56
CA THR A 165 -7.35 18.02 1.38
C THR A 165 -8.00 17.88 2.74
N THR A 166 -8.86 18.82 3.15
CA THR A 166 -9.57 18.67 4.43
C THR A 166 -10.49 17.43 4.40
N PRO A 167 -10.61 16.66 5.51
CA PRO A 167 -11.57 15.57 5.56
C PRO A 167 -12.95 16.11 5.27
N ARG A 168 -13.60 15.56 4.24
CA ARG A 168 -15.03 15.75 4.04
C ARG A 168 -15.72 14.91 5.10
N ASP A 169 -15.85 15.48 6.30
CA ASP A 169 -16.80 14.96 7.27
C ASP A 169 -18.14 14.88 6.53
N ARG A 170 -18.69 13.67 6.44
CA ARG A 170 -20.00 13.42 5.85
C ARG A 170 -21.12 13.99 6.73
N ARG A 171 -20.87 15.09 7.46
CA ARG A 171 -21.88 16.01 7.97
C ARG A 171 -22.40 16.93 6.87
N ARG A 172 -23.01 16.34 5.85
CA ARG A 172 -24.34 16.82 5.43
C ARG A 172 -25.32 16.33 6.49
N GLY A 173 -25.29 16.99 7.64
CA GLY A 173 -25.99 16.59 8.85
C GLY A 173 -25.58 17.48 10.01
N CYS A 174 -26.16 18.68 10.04
CA CYS A 174 -26.01 19.74 11.03
C CYS A 174 -24.64 20.45 11.02
N GLY A 175 -24.63 21.67 10.46
CA GLY A 175 -23.52 22.59 10.58
C GLY A 175 -23.17 22.88 12.04
N SER A 176 -21.95 23.39 12.22
CA SER A 176 -21.36 23.86 13.48
C SER A 176 -22.16 25.00 14.13
N GLY A 177 -23.39 24.69 14.54
CA GLY A 177 -24.18 25.47 15.47
C GLY A 177 -24.10 24.76 16.82
N LYS A 178 -23.68 25.48 17.86
CA LYS A 178 -23.73 25.00 19.25
C LYS A 178 -25.15 24.47 19.55
N CYS A 179 -25.31 23.16 19.56
CA CYS A 179 -26.51 22.51 20.05
C CYS A 179 -26.54 22.66 21.58
N LYS A 180 -27.31 23.64 22.08
CA LYS A 180 -27.68 23.70 23.50
C LYS A 180 -29.11 23.18 23.64
N GLY A 181 -29.29 22.06 24.35
CA GLY A 181 -30.61 21.56 24.75
C GLY A 181 -31.45 20.92 23.63
N GLY A 182 -30.84 20.11 22.74
CA GLY A 182 -31.59 19.25 21.82
C GLY A 182 -32.42 19.98 20.74
N LYS A 183 -32.16 21.27 20.47
CA LYS A 183 -32.84 22.03 19.41
C LYS A 183 -31.84 22.71 18.48
N CYS A 184 -31.93 22.41 17.18
CA CYS A 184 -31.23 23.13 16.12
C CYS A 184 -31.85 24.52 15.98
N LYS A 185 -31.12 25.57 16.36
CA LYS A 185 -31.52 26.94 16.03
C LYS A 185 -31.33 27.13 14.52
N SER A 186 -32.35 27.66 13.84
CA SER A 186 -32.33 28.01 12.43
C SER A 186 -31.06 28.82 12.10
N GLY A 187 -30.10 28.18 11.44
CA GLY A 187 -28.91 28.80 10.89
C GLY A 187 -28.94 28.70 9.37
N LYS A 188 -28.35 29.67 8.68
CA LYS A 188 -28.19 29.62 7.21
C LYS A 188 -27.28 28.46 6.84
N CYS A 189 -27.81 27.45 6.17
CA CYS A 189 -27.02 26.46 5.44
C CYS A 189 -26.77 27.03 4.04
N GLY A 190 -25.60 27.63 3.83
CA GLY A 190 -25.21 28.17 2.52
C GLY A 190 -26.25 29.14 1.92
N ASN A 191 -26.38 29.12 0.59
CA ASN A 191 -27.23 30.05 -0.18
C ASN A 191 -28.73 29.66 -0.21
N GLY A 192 -29.22 28.94 0.81
CA GLY A 192 -30.61 28.50 0.91
C GLY A 192 -31.14 28.52 2.34
N LYS A 193 -32.44 28.79 2.50
CA LYS A 193 -33.13 28.72 3.79
C LYS A 193 -33.55 27.25 4.03
N CYS A 194 -33.05 26.61 5.08
CA CYS A 194 -33.61 25.33 5.52
C CYS A 194 -34.91 25.56 6.29
N GLY A 195 -35.96 24.83 5.94
CA GLY A 195 -37.25 24.84 6.64
C GLY A 195 -37.13 24.24 8.04
N SER A 196 -37.98 24.72 8.95
CA SER A 196 -38.10 24.21 10.31
C SER A 196 -38.68 22.79 10.30
N GLY A 197 -37.83 21.78 10.48
CA GLY A 197 -38.23 20.39 10.60
C GLY A 197 -37.45 19.70 11.71
N GLN A 198 -38.11 18.74 12.39
CA GLN A 198 -37.49 17.91 13.41
C GLN A 198 -36.50 16.95 12.73
N CYS A 199 -35.22 16.99 13.10
CA CYS A 199 -34.28 15.94 12.71
C CYS A 199 -34.60 14.69 13.53
N GLY A 200 -34.93 13.58 12.87
CA GLY A 200 -35.05 12.27 13.51
C GLY A 200 -33.74 11.86 14.18
N SER A 201 -33.88 11.13 15.28
CA SER A 201 -32.79 10.69 16.16
C SER A 201 -31.63 10.02 15.42
N CYS A 202 -30.41 10.38 15.81
CA CYS A 202 -29.17 9.68 15.46
C CYS A 202 -29.08 8.31 16.13
#